data_AF-A0A9W6IMF6-F1
#
_entry.id   AF-A0A9W6IMF6-F1
#
_cell.length_a   1.000
_cell.length_b   1.000
_cell.length_c   1.000
_cell.angle_alpha   90.00
_cell.angle_beta   90.00
_cell.angle_gamma   90.00
#
_symmetry.space_group_name_H-M   'P 1'
#
loop_
_entity.id
_entity.type
_entity.pdbx_description
1 polymer ?
#
loop_
_entity_poly.entity_id
_entity_poly.type
_entity_poly.pdbx_seq_one_letter_code
_entity_poly.pdbx_strand_id
1 'polypeptide(L)'
;MQVRIYGLKNCDTCRKAVKELEEAGRDHEFVDIRDELDRVRKVPAWIDAVGAKKLVNTRSTTWRNLSAEDKLIAEDDPAGLLITYPTLIKRPVIEAGDTVIVGWSGDTLARLTAPE
;
A
#
# COMPACT_ATOMS: atom_id res chain seq x y z
N MET A 1 16.64 -4.34 9.54
CA MET A 1 15.19 -4.36 9.27
C MET A 1 14.96 -3.77 7.88
N GLN A 2 14.57 -4.58 6.89
CA GLN A 2 14.38 -4.13 5.51
C GLN A 2 13.00 -3.50 5.36
N VAL A 3 12.92 -2.29 4.80
CA VAL A 3 11.66 -1.60 4.52
C VAL A 3 11.25 -1.89 3.08
N ARG A 4 10.02 -2.30 2.83
CA ARG A 4 9.50 -2.50 1.47
C ARG A 4 8.40 -1.52 1.18
N ILE A 5 8.52 -0.82 0.05
CA ILE A 5 7.60 0.23 -0.37
C ILE A 5 6.87 -0.27 -1.62
N TYR A 6 5.59 -0.53 -1.46
CA TYR A 6 4.69 -0.99 -2.48
C TYR A 6 3.95 0.21 -3.08
N GLY A 7 4.20 0.49 -4.35
CA GLY A 7 3.64 1.66 -5.02
C GLY A 7 3.48 1.50 -6.52
N LEU A 8 3.18 2.62 -7.19
CA LEU A 8 3.37 2.74 -8.63
C LEU A 8 4.56 3.66 -8.88
N LYS A 9 5.37 3.35 -9.89
CA LYS A 9 6.52 4.20 -10.28
C LYS A 9 6.13 5.68 -10.53
N ASN A 10 4.93 5.91 -11.07
CA ASN A 10 4.40 7.26 -11.34
C ASN A 10 3.63 7.89 -10.17
N CYS A 11 3.86 7.44 -8.93
CA CYS A 11 3.22 8.03 -7.75
C CYS A 11 4.18 8.98 -7.04
N ASP A 12 3.85 10.27 -6.99
CA ASP A 12 4.67 11.30 -6.34
C ASP A 12 4.90 11.02 -4.85
N THR A 13 3.88 10.51 -4.17
CA THR A 13 3.97 10.11 -2.77
C THR A 13 4.95 8.95 -2.56
N CYS A 14 5.00 7.99 -3.49
CA CYS A 14 5.96 6.88 -3.43
C CYS A 14 7.39 7.37 -3.67
N ARG A 15 7.59 8.25 -4.66
CA ARG A 15 8.91 8.87 -4.92
C ARG A 15 9.40 9.68 -3.73
N LYS A 16 8.51 10.42 -3.08
CA LYS A 16 8.82 11.15 -1.84
C LYS A 16 9.23 10.19 -0.72
N ALA A 17 8.52 9.08 -0.54
CA ALA A 17 8.83 8.08 0.48
C ALA A 17 10.22 7.46 0.32
N VAL A 18 10.52 6.99 -0.89
CA VAL A 18 11.84 6.46 -1.27
C VAL A 18 12.93 7.48 -0.95
N LYS A 19 12.76 8.72 -1.42
CA LYS A 19 13.75 9.79 -1.22
C LYS A 19 13.98 10.08 0.27
N GLU A 20 12.92 10.27 1.06
CA GLU A 20 13.07 10.58 2.48
C GLU A 20 13.69 9.42 3.28
N LEU A 21 13.45 8.16 2.88
CA LEU A 21 14.11 6.99 3.49
C LEU A 21 15.59 6.88 3.09
N GLU A 22 15.92 7.18 1.84
CA GLU A 22 17.29 7.26 1.36
C GLU A 22 18.07 8.35 2.10
N GLU A 23 17.49 9.55 2.23
CA GLU A 23 18.06 10.66 2.99
C GLU A 23 18.25 10.33 4.47
N ALA A 24 17.38 9.49 5.04
CA ALA A 24 17.50 8.99 6.41
C ALA A 24 18.49 7.80 6.54
N GLY A 25 19.11 7.34 5.44
CA GLY A 25 20.04 6.22 5.44
C GLY A 25 19.39 4.86 5.75
N ARG A 26 18.08 4.72 5.49
CA ARG A 26 17.34 3.48 5.75
C ARG A 26 17.27 2.63 4.48
N ASP A 27 17.73 1.38 4.58
CA ASP A 27 17.63 0.41 3.50
C ASP A 27 16.17 0.12 3.16
N HIS A 28 15.83 0.25 1.87
CA HIS A 28 14.47 0.05 1.39
C HIS A 28 14.42 -0.52 -0.02
N GLU A 29 13.37 -1.29 -0.30
CA GLU A 29 13.10 -1.89 -1.60
C GLU A 29 11.77 -1.37 -2.14
N PHE A 30 11.76 -0.89 -3.38
CA PHE A 30 10.54 -0.45 -4.04
C PHE A 30 9.97 -1.57 -4.92
N VAL A 31 8.72 -1.94 -4.68
CA VAL A 31 7.98 -2.98 -5.42
C VAL A 31 6.78 -2.35 -6.12
N ASP A 32 6.58 -2.68 -7.40
CA ASP A 32 5.42 -2.20 -8.15
C ASP A 32 4.20 -3.07 -7.87
N ILE A 33 3.12 -2.46 -7.37
CA ILE A 33 1.90 -3.20 -6.98
C ILE A 33 1.13 -3.82 -8.15
N ARG A 34 1.49 -3.45 -9.40
CA ARG A 34 0.90 -4.09 -10.58
C ARG A 34 1.44 -5.49 -10.81
N ASP A 35 2.58 -5.82 -10.20
CA ASP A 35 3.08 -7.19 -10.18
C ASP A 35 2.04 -8.10 -9.49
N GLU A 36 1.47 -9.01 -10.27
CA GLU A 36 0.36 -9.84 -9.81
C GLU A 36 0.79 -10.86 -8.76
N LEU A 37 1.99 -11.42 -8.91
CA LEU A 37 2.52 -12.45 -8.02
C LEU A 37 2.71 -11.92 -6.61
N ASP A 38 3.28 -10.72 -6.49
CA ASP A 38 3.43 -10.07 -5.19
C ASP A 38 2.07 -9.64 -4.63
N ARG A 39 1.21 -9.01 -5.46
CA ARG A 39 -0.10 -8.53 -5.05
C ARG A 39 -0.99 -9.62 -4.46
N VAL A 40 -1.13 -10.76 -5.13
CA VAL A 40 -1.99 -11.88 -4.69
C VAL A 40 -1.53 -12.42 -3.33
N ARG A 41 -0.23 -12.43 -3.07
CA ARG A 41 0.35 -12.91 -1.81
C ARG A 41 0.24 -11.88 -0.69
N LYS A 42 0.38 -10.60 -1.01
CA LYS A 42 0.53 -9.51 -0.03
C LYS A 42 -0.77 -8.86 0.38
N VAL A 43 -1.73 -8.69 -0.53
CA VAL A 43 -3.04 -8.09 -0.24
C VAL A 43 -3.73 -8.71 0.99
N PRO A 44 -3.85 -10.04 1.14
CA PRO A 44 -4.49 -10.62 2.33
C PRO A 44 -3.73 -10.27 3.62
N ALA A 45 -2.40 -10.31 3.61
CA ALA A 45 -1.58 -9.93 4.76
C ALA A 45 -1.73 -8.43 5.14
N TRP A 46 -1.81 -7.54 4.14
CA TRP A 46 -2.06 -6.13 4.40
C TRP A 46 -3.46 -5.88 4.96
N ILE A 47 -4.47 -6.60 4.46
CA ILE A 47 -5.84 -6.51 5.00
C ILE A 47 -5.87 -6.97 6.45
N ASP A 48 -5.18 -8.04 6.81
CA ASP A 48 -5.07 -8.52 8.19
C ASP A 48 -4.41 -7.47 9.10
N ALA A 49 -3.31 -6.87 8.63
CA ALA A 49 -2.52 -5.92 9.42
C ALA A 49 -3.19 -4.54 9.62
N VAL A 50 -3.82 -3.97 8.58
CA VAL A 50 -4.38 -2.60 8.64
C VAL A 50 -5.88 -2.50 8.43
N GLY A 51 -6.52 -3.58 8.00
CA GLY A 51 -7.92 -3.62 7.60
C GLY A 51 -8.16 -3.13 6.18
N ALA A 52 -9.11 -3.77 5.49
CA ALA A 52 -9.50 -3.42 4.12
C ALA A 52 -9.87 -1.94 3.96
N LYS A 53 -10.58 -1.34 4.95
CA LYS A 53 -10.98 0.09 4.90
C LYS A 53 -9.81 1.06 4.81
N LYS A 54 -8.64 0.72 5.39
CA LYS A 54 -7.44 1.57 5.30
C LYS A 54 -6.68 1.33 3.99
N LEU A 55 -6.69 0.09 3.50
CA LEU A 55 -6.00 -0.32 2.28
C LEU A 55 -6.73 0.12 1.01
N VAL A 56 -8.06 0.10 1.00
CA VAL A 56 -8.89 0.50 -0.14
C VAL A 56 -8.99 2.03 -0.22
N ASN A 57 -8.63 2.58 -1.37
CA ASN A 57 -8.72 4.00 -1.66
C ASN A 57 -10.11 4.37 -2.19
N THR A 58 -11.05 4.52 -1.27
CA THR A 58 -12.44 4.94 -1.54
C THR A 58 -12.57 6.34 -2.16
N ARG A 59 -11.49 7.12 -2.18
CA ARG A 59 -11.45 8.46 -2.81
C ARG A 59 -10.98 8.45 -4.27
N SER A 60 -10.51 7.30 -4.77
CA SER A 60 -10.03 7.20 -6.17
C SER A 60 -11.14 7.33 -7.19
N THR A 61 -10.81 7.82 -8.38
CA THR A 61 -11.71 7.77 -9.54
C THR A 61 -12.10 6.34 -9.90
N THR A 62 -11.18 5.37 -9.76
CA THR A 62 -11.50 3.94 -9.92
C THR A 62 -12.64 3.52 -8.99
N TRP A 63 -12.58 3.87 -7.70
CA TRP A 63 -13.65 3.54 -6.73
C TRP A 63 -14.99 4.18 -7.10
N ARG A 64 -14.96 5.43 -7.59
CA ARG A 64 -16.17 6.13 -8.04
C ARG A 64 -16.78 5.51 -9.29
N ASN A 65 -15.94 4.97 -10.17
CA ASN A 65 -16.34 4.30 -11.42
C ASN A 65 -16.66 2.80 -11.24
N LEU A 66 -16.53 2.24 -10.04
CA LEU A 66 -16.93 0.85 -9.76
C LEU A 66 -18.45 0.69 -9.92
N SER A 67 -18.84 -0.44 -10.50
CA SER A 67 -20.23 -0.84 -10.61
C SER A 67 -20.80 -1.17 -9.23
N ALA A 68 -22.13 -1.29 -9.13
CA ALA A 68 -22.78 -1.73 -7.89
C ALA A 68 -22.29 -3.14 -7.48
N GLU A 69 -22.08 -4.02 -8.45
CA GLU A 69 -21.56 -5.38 -8.26
C GLU A 69 -20.14 -5.37 -7.67
N ASP A 70 -19.24 -4.57 -8.23
CA ASP A 70 -17.87 -4.42 -7.71
C ASP A 70 -17.84 -3.89 -6.28
N LYS A 71 -18.78 -3.01 -5.92
CA LYS A 71 -18.88 -2.49 -4.55
C LYS A 71 -19.38 -3.54 -3.57
N LEU A 72 -20.29 -4.43 -4.00
CA LEU A 72 -20.70 -5.57 -3.20
C LEU A 72 -19.54 -6.56 -3.00
N ILE A 73 -18.77 -6.82 -4.06
CA ILE A 73 -17.54 -7.63 -3.96
C ILE A 73 -16.55 -6.96 -2.98
N ALA A 74 -16.45 -5.63 -2.96
CA ALA A 74 -15.60 -4.92 -2.00
C ALA A 74 -15.96 -5.20 -0.52
N GLU A 75 -17.24 -5.48 -0.25
CA GLU A 75 -17.75 -5.76 1.09
C GLU A 75 -17.59 -7.24 1.46
N ASP A 76 -17.76 -8.15 0.49
CA ASP A 76 -17.67 -9.60 0.69
C ASP A 76 -16.23 -10.13 0.57
N ASP A 77 -15.53 -9.77 -0.50
CA ASP A 77 -14.14 -10.13 -0.79
C ASP A 77 -13.28 -8.91 -1.19
N PRO A 78 -12.86 -8.08 -0.20
CA PRO A 78 -12.00 -6.94 -0.46
C PRO A 78 -10.65 -7.35 -1.05
N ALA A 79 -10.17 -8.57 -0.79
CA ALA A 79 -8.90 -9.05 -1.31
C ALA A 79 -8.96 -9.26 -2.82
N GLY A 80 -9.95 -10.02 -3.32
CA GLY A 80 -10.15 -10.23 -4.75
C GLY A 80 -10.40 -8.94 -5.51
N LEU A 81 -11.14 -7.98 -4.93
CA LEU A 81 -11.31 -6.67 -5.54
C LEU A 81 -9.96 -5.95 -5.71
N LEU A 82 -9.12 -5.91 -4.67
CA LEU A 82 -7.81 -5.25 -4.73
C LEU A 82 -6.82 -5.97 -5.65
N ILE A 83 -6.92 -7.30 -5.76
CA ILE A 83 -6.15 -8.10 -6.70
C ILE A 83 -6.58 -7.79 -8.15
N THR A 84 -7.87 -7.62 -8.39
CA THR A 84 -8.43 -7.30 -9.72
C THR A 84 -8.14 -5.84 -10.10
N TYR A 85 -8.28 -4.92 -9.15
CA TYR A 85 -8.11 -3.49 -9.32
C TYR A 85 -6.98 -2.95 -8.42
N PRO A 86 -5.70 -3.18 -8.75
CA PRO A 86 -4.56 -2.71 -7.97
C PRO A 86 -4.55 -1.19 -7.77
N THR A 87 -5.16 -0.42 -8.68
CA THR A 87 -5.24 1.04 -8.57
C THR A 87 -6.08 1.50 -7.38
N LEU A 88 -6.96 0.65 -6.85
CA LEU A 88 -7.73 0.89 -5.63
C LEU A 88 -6.87 0.78 -4.37
N ILE A 89 -5.70 0.16 -4.42
CA ILE A 89 -4.81 0.10 -3.26
C ILE A 89 -4.30 1.52 -2.97
N LYS A 90 -4.45 1.95 -1.72
CA LYS A 90 -3.97 3.23 -1.23
C LYS A 90 -2.45 3.15 -1.13
N ARG A 91 -1.77 4.09 -1.81
CA ARG A 91 -0.32 4.06 -2.04
C ARG A 91 0.38 5.23 -1.34
N PRO A 92 1.65 5.06 -0.92
CA PRO A 92 2.38 3.79 -0.83
C PRO A 92 1.87 2.90 0.30
N VAL A 93 2.01 1.58 0.16
CA VAL A 93 1.93 0.63 1.27
C VAL A 93 3.37 0.31 1.68
N ILE A 94 3.68 0.36 2.97
CA ILE A 94 5.03 0.12 3.47
C ILE A 94 5.00 -1.05 4.43
N GLU A 95 5.85 -2.05 4.20
CA GLU A 95 6.11 -3.13 5.13
C GLU A 95 7.46 -2.89 5.80
N ALA A 96 7.49 -2.92 7.13
CA ALA A 96 8.69 -2.83 7.94
C ALA A 96 8.62 -3.87 9.05
N GLY A 97 9.27 -5.01 8.84
CA GLY A 97 9.13 -6.19 9.72
C GLY A 97 7.66 -6.63 9.80
N ASP A 98 7.13 -6.75 11.01
CA ASP A 98 5.73 -7.10 11.27
C ASP A 98 4.75 -5.92 11.15
N THR A 99 5.25 -4.70 10.87
CA THR A 99 4.39 -3.52 10.75
C THR A 99 4.06 -3.22 9.30
N VAL A 100 2.77 -3.08 9.00
CA VAL A 100 2.27 -2.57 7.73
C VAL A 100 1.71 -1.16 7.92
N ILE A 101 2.14 -0.23 7.07
CA ILE A 101 1.73 1.17 7.10
C ILE A 101 1.15 1.54 5.73
N VAL A 102 0.02 2.25 5.72
CA VAL A 102 -0.63 2.68 4.47
C VAL A 102 -0.66 4.19 4.38
N GLY A 103 -0.05 4.71 3.32
CA GLY A 103 0.19 6.13 3.09
C GLY A 103 1.58 6.57 3.52
N TRP A 104 1.96 7.76 3.08
CA TRP A 104 3.21 8.41 3.48
C TRP A 104 2.94 9.72 4.19
N SER A 105 3.59 9.94 5.33
CA SER A 105 3.48 11.14 6.14
C SER A 105 4.73 11.28 7.02
N GLY A 106 4.97 12.46 7.59
CA GLY A 106 6.11 12.66 8.50
C GLY A 106 6.09 11.71 9.71
N ASP A 107 4.90 11.34 10.20
CA ASP A 107 4.73 10.30 11.22
C ASP A 107 5.26 8.94 10.76
N THR A 108 4.95 8.53 9.52
CA THR A 108 5.44 7.29 8.93
C THR A 108 6.95 7.25 8.86
N LEU A 109 7.58 8.35 8.40
CA LEU A 109 9.03 8.45 8.35
C LEU A 109 9.64 8.29 9.75
N ALA A 110 9.14 9.06 10.73
CA ALA A 110 9.63 9.00 12.10
C ALA A 110 9.51 7.58 12.71
N ARG A 111 8.43 6.86 12.40
CA ARG A 111 8.25 5.46 12.83
C ARG A 111 9.23 4.49 12.19
N LEU A 112 9.64 4.74 10.95
CA LEU A 112 10.56 3.88 10.21
C LEU A 112 12.03 4.16 10.52
N THR A 113 12.34 5.37 11.00
CA THR A 113 13.68 5.82 11.37
C THR A 113 13.91 5.84 12.88
N ALA A 114 12.89 5.58 13.69
CA ALA A 114 13.04 5.45 15.13
C ALA A 114 14.02 4.31 15.45
N PRO A 115 15.02 4.54 16.34
CA PRO A 115 15.83 3.45 16.87
C PRO A 115 14.92 2.50 17.68
N GLU A 116 15.08 1.19 17.47
CA GLU A 116 14.47 0.15 18.31
C GLU A 116 14.89 0.31 19.78
#